data_AF-A0A9P9XG71-F1
#
_entry.id   AF-A0A9P9XG71-F1
#
_cell.length_a   1.000
_cell.length_b   1.000
_cell.length_c   1.000
_cell.angle_alpha   90.00
_cell.angle_beta   90.00
_cell.angle_gamma   90.00
#
_symmetry.space_group_name_H-M   'P 1'
#
loop_
_entity.id
_entity.type
_entity.pdbx_description
1 polymer ?
#
loop_
_entity_poly.entity_id
_entity_poly.type
_entity_poly.pdbx_seq_one_letter_code
_entity_poly.pdbx_strand_id
1 'polypeptide(L)'
;MAATFKAMGILALASSTMAVSPYVANLSTNAQGLLTESMTWMDQYYDRSAGYLYDIGSASALRHETRSSVWYALGLLARNDGDDVAEAEKIIKNTIGAQFKNVSEQWYGDYQKYDGEPYVGSPYYEDSIYNSWDPNWRGFVGTTLVMALEEFPHLLSNDTQDLILESLHNTTKGDEYRVGGVDDDNLYPAYSNPVSAFLLDNSCNAGTNTTKAIMRALVSGYTGRRLNDANMTASGESYAQEIIDLFDRANTLSEFNSGTYTGVSLFGLILWSKYLPEDSVMTQKGPQMLADTWKAVAQLWHPGMKNMAGPWDRAYGYDMNRYVSLMALWFWTLIGKENSSLISAPQVMSHAADYAWAPLFAVLADFHASLLPEGLVANLTTFGSEDRTFSASTFYPPYDLVPRNISTWLSENLTIGAESFKENVVGGPSINQASFNPAVVQWDTGAEIAFISLYPTEMSLDVEVAPNKLSLSYPNGTADSIFTFVVGTFIKKPTITSWADVQGLSVNVSGNVNETYALSFAGSMGGTSSPIRDFEFWNFTYTLPQGFEGTPSIVLDLNLL
;
A
#
# COMPACT_ATOMS: atom_id res chain seq x y z
N MET A 1 65.79 33.20 -21.68
CA MET A 1 64.66 33.87 -21.02
C MET A 1 63.61 32.81 -20.73
N ALA A 2 63.27 32.60 -19.46
CA ALA A 2 62.12 31.80 -19.04
C ALA A 2 61.57 32.48 -17.78
N ALA A 3 60.38 33.07 -17.88
CA ALA A 3 59.75 33.78 -16.78
C ALA A 3 58.72 32.86 -16.12
N THR A 4 58.90 32.60 -14.83
CA THR A 4 57.93 31.89 -13.98
C THR A 4 56.70 32.74 -13.72
N PHE A 5 55.52 32.26 -14.11
CA PHE A 5 54.24 32.75 -13.58
C PHE A 5 53.68 31.75 -12.58
N LYS A 6 53.53 32.19 -11.32
CA LYS A 6 52.70 31.50 -10.32
C LYS A 6 51.26 31.97 -10.49
N ALA A 7 50.33 31.06 -10.71
CA ALA A 7 48.90 31.32 -10.54
C ALA A 7 48.44 30.66 -9.23
N MET A 8 48.05 31.47 -8.24
CA MET A 8 47.30 30.98 -7.08
C MET A 8 45.82 30.92 -7.46
N GLY A 9 45.29 29.71 -7.63
CA GLY A 9 43.85 29.48 -7.67
C GLY A 9 43.34 29.17 -6.26
N ILE A 10 42.71 30.12 -5.60
CA ILE A 10 41.96 29.87 -4.37
C ILE A 10 40.60 29.32 -4.77
N LEU A 11 40.40 28.01 -4.63
CA LEU A 11 39.05 27.44 -4.69
C LEU A 11 38.33 27.75 -3.38
N ALA A 12 37.39 28.70 -3.41
CA ALA A 12 36.44 28.87 -2.34
C ALA A 12 35.37 27.78 -2.46
N LEU A 13 35.53 26.70 -1.68
CA LEU A 13 34.43 25.77 -1.41
C LEU A 13 33.42 26.48 -0.50
N ALA A 14 32.46 27.16 -1.12
CA ALA A 14 31.27 27.61 -0.43
C ALA A 14 30.40 26.39 -0.13
N SER A 15 30.63 25.75 1.02
CA SER A 15 29.68 24.81 1.60
C SER A 15 28.43 25.60 2.00
N SER A 16 27.45 25.66 1.11
CA SER A 16 26.09 26.06 1.45
C SER A 16 25.52 25.01 2.40
N THR A 17 25.69 25.24 3.70
CA THR A 17 24.90 24.56 4.72
C THR A 17 23.45 24.93 4.45
N MET A 18 22.67 24.00 3.88
CA MET A 18 21.23 24.19 3.72
C MET A 18 20.65 24.57 5.08
N ALA A 19 19.96 25.69 5.14
CA ALA A 19 19.31 26.13 6.36
C ALA A 19 18.06 25.26 6.53
N VAL A 20 18.19 24.18 7.31
CA VAL A 20 17.05 23.30 7.63
C VAL A 20 15.93 24.17 8.19
N SER A 21 14.77 24.14 7.54
CA SER A 21 13.58 24.90 7.95
C SER A 21 13.26 24.64 9.44
N PRO A 22 12.78 25.65 10.18
CA PRO A 22 12.33 25.47 11.56
C PRO A 22 11.31 24.35 11.74
N TYR A 23 10.52 24.01 10.71
CA TYR A 23 9.60 22.88 10.74
C TYR A 23 10.38 21.55 10.70
N VAL A 24 11.23 21.35 9.69
CA VAL A 24 12.03 20.12 9.51
C VAL A 24 13.02 19.90 10.67
N ALA A 25 13.49 20.97 11.31
CA ALA A 25 14.35 20.91 12.49
C ALA A 25 13.63 20.47 13.77
N ASN A 26 12.29 20.52 13.81
CA ASN A 26 11.47 20.11 14.95
C ASN A 26 10.93 18.67 14.82
N LEU A 27 10.99 18.06 13.62
CA LEU A 27 10.62 16.66 13.41
C LEU A 27 11.56 15.71 14.15
N SER A 28 11.05 14.56 14.60
CA SER A 28 11.91 13.47 15.09
C SER A 28 12.96 13.04 14.05
N THR A 29 14.13 12.55 14.52
CA THR A 29 15.26 12.16 13.66
C THR A 29 14.88 11.24 12.50
N ASN A 30 13.99 10.28 12.75
CA ASN A 30 13.50 9.35 11.74
C ASN A 30 12.64 10.04 10.68
N ALA A 31 11.71 10.90 11.10
CA ALA A 31 10.84 11.68 10.21
C ALA A 31 11.64 12.70 9.39
N GLN A 32 12.61 13.37 10.01
CA GLN A 32 13.56 14.25 9.32
C GLN A 32 14.34 13.49 8.24
N GLY A 33 14.85 12.29 8.55
CA GLY A 33 15.53 11.43 7.58
C GLY A 33 14.63 11.02 6.41
N LEU A 34 13.42 10.53 6.73
CA LEU A 34 12.41 10.13 5.74
C LEU A 34 12.05 11.28 4.78
N LEU A 35 11.79 12.48 5.31
CA LEU A 35 11.52 13.68 4.50
C LEU A 35 12.73 14.08 3.66
N THR A 36 13.91 14.16 4.26
CA THR A 36 15.11 14.68 3.58
C THR A 36 15.53 13.77 2.42
N GLU A 37 15.57 12.45 2.63
CA GLU A 37 15.97 11.50 1.58
C GLU A 37 14.93 11.43 0.45
N SER A 38 13.64 11.39 0.77
CA SER A 38 12.58 11.33 -0.25
C SER A 38 12.47 12.61 -1.07
N MET A 39 12.58 13.78 -0.44
CA MET A 39 12.62 15.07 -1.16
C MET A 39 13.84 15.17 -2.06
N THR A 40 15.03 14.75 -1.59
CA THR A 40 16.27 14.72 -2.40
C THR A 40 16.15 13.80 -3.63
N TRP A 41 15.33 12.75 -3.55
CA TRP A 41 15.01 11.88 -4.68
C TRP A 41 13.99 12.54 -5.62
N MET A 42 12.86 13.04 -5.11
CA MET A 42 11.82 13.68 -5.94
C MET A 42 12.29 14.97 -6.63
N ASP A 43 13.21 15.73 -6.04
CA ASP A 43 13.85 16.90 -6.67
C ASP A 43 14.51 16.54 -8.02
N GLN A 44 14.91 15.29 -8.23
CA GLN A 44 15.51 14.81 -9.49
C GLN A 44 14.47 14.61 -10.60
N TYR A 45 13.20 14.49 -10.23
CA TYR A 45 12.06 14.32 -11.14
C TYR A 45 11.28 15.62 -11.34
N TYR A 46 11.57 16.69 -10.59
CA TYR A 46 10.77 17.92 -10.64
C TYR A 46 11.07 18.79 -11.87
N ASP A 47 10.08 18.90 -12.75
CA ASP A 47 10.08 19.85 -13.86
C ASP A 47 9.56 21.21 -13.38
N ARG A 48 10.49 22.05 -12.89
CA ARG A 48 10.23 23.46 -12.53
C ARG A 48 9.53 24.25 -13.64
N SER A 49 9.67 23.89 -14.92
CA SER A 49 9.02 24.63 -16.01
C SER A 49 7.53 24.31 -16.08
N ALA A 50 7.17 23.03 -16.05
CA ALA A 50 5.77 22.56 -16.03
C ALA A 50 5.09 22.84 -14.68
N GLY A 51 5.80 22.65 -13.56
CA GLY A 51 5.22 22.63 -12.22
C GLY A 51 4.66 21.25 -11.86
N TYR A 52 5.37 20.19 -12.22
CA TYR A 52 5.01 18.79 -11.95
C TYR A 52 6.28 17.92 -11.80
N LEU A 53 6.17 16.81 -11.09
CA LEU A 53 7.12 15.70 -11.22
C LEU A 53 6.92 14.97 -12.55
N TYR A 54 8.00 14.54 -13.18
CA TYR A 54 7.99 13.43 -14.13
C TYR A 54 7.54 12.13 -13.45
N ASP A 55 7.01 11.20 -14.25
CA ASP A 55 6.62 9.84 -13.86
C ASP A 55 7.76 9.15 -13.09
N ILE A 56 7.61 9.09 -11.76
CA ILE A 56 8.60 8.55 -10.82
C ILE A 56 8.82 7.03 -10.97
N GLY A 57 7.89 6.32 -11.63
CA GLY A 57 8.09 4.93 -12.03
C GLY A 57 8.92 4.77 -13.31
N SER A 58 9.23 5.88 -14.00
CA SER A 58 9.88 5.89 -15.33
C SER A 58 9.18 5.05 -16.39
N ALA A 59 7.88 4.75 -16.20
CA ALA A 59 7.09 3.88 -17.07
C ALA A 59 6.63 4.58 -18.37
N SER A 60 6.94 5.86 -18.54
CA SER A 60 6.57 6.65 -19.72
C SER A 60 7.59 7.75 -20.03
N ALA A 61 7.84 7.99 -21.31
CA ALA A 61 8.86 8.93 -21.77
C ALA A 61 8.44 10.37 -21.52
N LEU A 62 9.09 11.04 -20.57
CA LEU A 62 8.93 12.46 -20.22
C LEU A 62 7.48 12.89 -19.86
N ARG A 63 6.63 11.94 -19.46
CA ARG A 63 5.28 12.23 -18.98
C ARG A 63 5.34 12.69 -17.52
N HIS A 64 4.54 13.69 -17.16
CA HIS A 64 4.35 14.11 -15.76
C HIS A 64 3.31 13.23 -15.03
N GLU A 65 3.22 13.32 -13.70
CA GLU A 65 2.18 12.62 -12.90
C GLU A 65 1.63 13.58 -11.82
N THR A 66 0.32 13.80 -11.78
CA THR A 66 -0.30 14.85 -10.94
C THR A 66 -0.29 14.50 -9.44
N ARG A 67 -0.66 13.27 -9.07
CA ARG A 67 -0.88 12.84 -7.69
C ARG A 67 0.39 12.92 -6.84
N SER A 68 1.49 12.34 -7.31
CA SER A 68 2.80 12.43 -6.67
C SER A 68 3.37 13.86 -6.71
N SER A 69 2.99 14.67 -7.70
CA SER A 69 3.31 16.11 -7.66
C SER A 69 2.64 16.81 -6.47
N VAL A 70 1.37 16.52 -6.15
CA VAL A 70 0.70 17.09 -4.98
C VAL A 70 1.36 16.61 -3.67
N TRP A 71 1.80 15.36 -3.60
CA TRP A 71 2.57 14.85 -2.45
C TRP A 71 3.91 15.57 -2.27
N TYR A 72 4.62 15.82 -3.38
CA TYR A 72 5.83 16.62 -3.40
C TYR A 72 5.56 18.09 -3.01
N ALA A 73 4.43 18.68 -3.43
CA ALA A 73 4.04 20.03 -3.02
C ALA A 73 3.85 20.15 -1.49
N LEU A 74 3.28 19.15 -0.81
CA LEU A 74 3.26 19.12 0.65
C LEU A 74 4.67 19.03 1.24
N GLY A 75 5.55 18.21 0.64
CA GLY A 75 6.95 18.11 1.03
C GLY A 75 7.74 19.42 0.86
N LEU A 76 7.45 20.18 -0.20
CA LEU A 76 7.97 21.54 -0.41
C LEU A 76 7.49 22.50 0.68
N LEU A 77 6.21 22.48 1.06
CA LEU A 77 5.68 23.32 2.15
C LEU A 77 6.32 22.95 3.51
N ALA A 78 6.59 21.67 3.76
CA ALA A 78 7.30 21.21 4.95
C ALA A 78 8.77 21.64 4.95
N ARG A 79 9.46 21.51 3.79
CA ARG A 79 10.87 21.86 3.62
C ARG A 79 11.11 23.37 3.66
N ASN A 80 10.26 24.17 3.03
CA ASN A 80 10.24 25.64 3.06
C ASN A 80 11.64 26.28 2.91
N ASP A 81 12.43 25.82 1.93
CA ASP A 81 13.71 26.42 1.55
C ASP A 81 13.59 27.15 0.20
N GLY A 82 14.30 28.26 0.05
CA GLY A 82 14.35 29.03 -1.21
C GLY A 82 12.98 29.39 -1.82
N ASP A 83 12.68 28.77 -2.97
CA ASP A 83 11.46 28.95 -3.77
C ASP A 83 10.39 27.87 -3.53
N ASP A 84 10.61 26.92 -2.60
CA ASP A 84 9.74 25.77 -2.34
C ASP A 84 8.24 26.12 -2.23
N VAL A 85 7.89 27.19 -1.49
CA VAL A 85 6.48 27.60 -1.30
C VAL A 85 5.84 28.07 -2.61
N ALA A 86 6.58 28.79 -3.46
CA ALA A 86 6.07 29.27 -4.74
C ALA A 86 5.86 28.12 -5.73
N GLU A 87 6.78 27.15 -5.74
CA GLU A 87 6.67 25.95 -6.55
C GLU A 87 5.55 25.01 -6.03
N ALA A 88 5.36 24.91 -4.71
CA ALA A 88 4.22 24.20 -4.12
C ALA A 88 2.87 24.81 -4.52
N GLU A 89 2.73 26.14 -4.42
CA GLU A 89 1.52 26.83 -4.88
C GLU A 89 1.28 26.61 -6.38
N LYS A 90 2.34 26.60 -7.21
CA LYS A 90 2.25 26.34 -8.64
C LYS A 90 1.68 24.94 -8.91
N ILE A 91 2.22 23.90 -8.28
CA ILE A 91 1.73 22.51 -8.42
C ILE A 91 0.26 22.40 -8.00
N ILE A 92 -0.11 23.01 -6.86
CA ILE A 92 -1.48 23.00 -6.34
C ILE A 92 -2.43 23.71 -7.32
N LYS A 93 -2.08 24.91 -7.80
CA LYS A 93 -2.89 25.68 -8.76
C LYS A 93 -3.06 24.95 -10.09
N ASN A 94 -1.98 24.36 -10.62
CA ASN A 94 -2.02 23.54 -11.83
C ASN A 94 -2.96 22.33 -11.66
N THR A 95 -2.81 21.58 -10.57
CA THR A 95 -3.64 20.40 -10.26
C THR A 95 -5.12 20.74 -10.16
N ILE A 96 -5.47 21.79 -9.41
CA ILE A 96 -6.87 22.23 -9.23
C ILE A 96 -7.44 22.79 -10.54
N GLY A 97 -6.60 23.45 -11.35
CA GLY A 97 -6.97 23.90 -12.70
C GLY A 97 -7.31 22.74 -13.65
N ALA A 98 -6.70 21.58 -13.45
CA ALA A 98 -6.93 20.34 -14.20
C ALA A 98 -8.01 19.42 -13.57
N GLN A 99 -8.74 19.88 -12.55
CA GLN A 99 -9.87 19.14 -11.98
C GLN A 99 -11.07 19.12 -12.95
N PHE A 100 -11.72 17.97 -13.12
CA PHE A 100 -12.90 17.85 -13.97
C PHE A 100 -14.14 18.50 -13.33
N LYS A 101 -14.85 19.37 -14.07
CA LYS A 101 -15.96 20.19 -13.54
C LYS A 101 -17.34 19.96 -14.18
N ASN A 102 -17.51 18.93 -15.02
CA ASN A 102 -18.83 18.59 -15.57
C ASN A 102 -19.61 17.66 -14.64
N VAL A 103 -20.67 18.17 -14.00
CA VAL A 103 -21.53 17.43 -13.05
C VAL A 103 -22.34 16.27 -13.66
N SER A 104 -22.33 16.09 -14.98
CA SER A 104 -22.98 14.94 -15.64
C SER A 104 -22.05 13.74 -15.86
N GLU A 105 -20.78 13.83 -15.44
CA GLU A 105 -19.74 12.83 -15.73
C GLU A 105 -19.28 12.13 -14.45
N GLN A 106 -19.02 10.82 -14.54
CA GLN A 106 -18.63 10.00 -13.38
C GLN A 106 -17.31 10.45 -12.72
N TRP A 107 -16.42 11.07 -13.49
CA TRP A 107 -15.15 11.63 -13.06
C TRP A 107 -15.22 13.08 -12.55
N TYR A 108 -16.41 13.66 -12.34
CA TYR A 108 -16.57 14.99 -11.73
C TYR A 108 -15.76 15.14 -10.43
N GLY A 109 -15.09 16.27 -10.23
CA GLY A 109 -14.27 16.54 -9.04
C GLY A 109 -13.00 15.69 -8.91
N ASP A 110 -12.75 14.76 -9.84
CA ASP A 110 -11.49 14.05 -9.98
C ASP A 110 -10.47 14.88 -10.78
N TYR A 111 -9.23 14.41 -10.90
CA TYR A 111 -8.12 15.16 -11.49
C TYR A 111 -7.56 14.45 -12.73
N GLN A 112 -7.06 15.21 -13.71
CA GLN A 112 -6.28 14.65 -14.80
C GLN A 112 -5.06 13.89 -14.27
N LYS A 113 -4.75 12.74 -14.88
CA LYS A 113 -3.63 11.88 -14.48
C LYS A 113 -2.25 12.49 -14.78
N TYR A 114 -2.19 13.35 -15.79
CA TYR A 114 -0.99 14.05 -16.22
C TYR A 114 -1.37 15.33 -16.98
N ASP A 115 -0.44 16.30 -17.07
CA ASP A 115 -0.65 17.52 -17.86
C ASP A 115 -0.86 17.19 -19.35
N GLY A 116 -1.90 17.77 -19.95
CA GLY A 116 -2.28 17.50 -21.33
C GLY A 116 -2.98 16.15 -21.56
N GLU A 117 -3.52 15.51 -20.52
CA GLU A 117 -4.36 14.32 -20.69
C GLU A 117 -5.57 14.58 -21.62
N PRO A 118 -5.86 13.71 -22.61
CA PRO A 118 -7.07 13.81 -23.41
C PRO A 118 -8.34 13.75 -22.56
N TYR A 119 -9.40 14.44 -22.99
CA TYR A 119 -10.64 14.46 -22.23
C TYR A 119 -11.28 13.06 -22.16
N VAL A 120 -11.56 12.61 -20.93
CA VAL A 120 -12.18 11.31 -20.61
C VAL A 120 -13.58 11.21 -21.20
N GLY A 121 -13.98 10.04 -21.69
CA GLY A 121 -15.26 9.84 -22.37
C GLY A 121 -15.34 10.48 -23.76
N SER A 122 -14.22 10.94 -24.33
CA SER A 122 -14.18 11.40 -25.73
C SER A 122 -14.11 10.21 -26.70
N PRO A 123 -14.51 10.34 -27.98
CA PRO A 123 -14.61 9.21 -28.93
C PRO A 123 -13.29 8.45 -29.24
N TYR A 124 -12.16 8.93 -28.72
CA TYR A 124 -10.84 8.30 -28.87
C TYR A 124 -10.08 8.18 -27.52
N TYR A 125 -10.74 8.50 -26.41
CA TYR A 125 -10.26 8.32 -25.04
C TYR A 125 -11.48 8.00 -24.17
N GLU A 126 -12.02 6.79 -24.39
CA GLU A 126 -13.23 6.27 -23.76
C GLU A 126 -13.06 6.21 -22.23
N ASP A 127 -14.16 6.34 -21.50
CA ASP A 127 -14.16 6.19 -20.06
C ASP A 127 -13.98 4.73 -19.63
N SER A 128 -13.16 4.56 -18.61
CA SER A 128 -12.63 3.30 -18.13
C SER A 128 -12.04 3.57 -16.76
N ILE A 129 -12.77 3.16 -15.71
CA ILE A 129 -12.41 3.34 -14.31
C ILE A 129 -11.10 2.63 -13.99
N TYR A 130 -10.23 3.26 -13.18
CA TYR A 130 -8.85 2.86 -12.87
C TYR A 130 -7.84 2.90 -14.04
N ASN A 131 -8.24 3.42 -15.21
CA ASN A 131 -7.38 3.47 -16.40
C ASN A 131 -7.38 4.86 -17.06
N SER A 132 -8.50 5.25 -17.67
CA SER A 132 -8.68 6.60 -18.27
C SER A 132 -8.95 7.68 -17.22
N TRP A 133 -9.52 7.31 -16.07
CA TRP A 133 -9.66 8.12 -14.85
C TRP A 133 -9.50 7.19 -13.63
N ASP A 134 -9.15 7.71 -12.46
CA ASP A 134 -9.04 6.91 -11.22
C ASP A 134 -9.66 7.67 -10.04
N PRO A 135 -10.90 7.33 -9.63
CA PRO A 135 -11.63 8.07 -8.60
C PRO A 135 -11.00 8.05 -7.20
N ASN A 136 -9.88 7.35 -7.01
CA ASN A 136 -9.11 7.41 -5.77
C ASN A 136 -8.25 8.68 -5.68
N TRP A 137 -7.99 9.34 -6.82
CA TRP A 137 -7.19 10.56 -6.89
C TRP A 137 -7.86 11.72 -6.16
N ARG A 138 -9.19 11.86 -6.27
CA ARG A 138 -10.04 12.57 -5.30
C ARG A 138 -9.59 12.41 -3.83
N GLY A 139 -9.36 11.17 -3.38
CA GLY A 139 -8.93 10.88 -2.02
C GLY A 139 -7.48 11.29 -1.76
N PHE A 140 -6.53 10.83 -2.60
CA PHE A 140 -5.11 11.13 -2.44
C PHE A 140 -4.81 12.63 -2.48
N VAL A 141 -5.30 13.33 -3.50
CA VAL A 141 -5.14 14.77 -3.66
C VAL A 141 -5.91 15.49 -2.56
N GLY A 142 -7.18 15.15 -2.34
CA GLY A 142 -8.02 15.80 -1.32
C GLY A 142 -7.42 15.74 0.08
N THR A 143 -6.97 14.57 0.54
CA THR A 143 -6.31 14.43 1.85
C THR A 143 -5.00 15.21 1.96
N THR A 144 -4.21 15.26 0.88
CA THR A 144 -2.96 16.04 0.85
C THR A 144 -3.23 17.55 0.86
N LEU A 145 -4.30 18.01 0.19
CA LEU A 145 -4.74 19.40 0.24
C LEU A 145 -5.29 19.79 1.62
N VAL A 146 -5.98 18.88 2.33
CA VAL A 146 -6.34 19.07 3.75
C VAL A 146 -5.09 19.24 4.62
N MET A 147 -4.08 18.38 4.45
CA MET A 147 -2.80 18.53 5.16
C MET A 147 -2.13 19.88 4.90
N ALA A 148 -2.16 20.37 3.65
CA ALA A 148 -1.60 21.67 3.30
C ALA A 148 -2.33 22.85 3.98
N LEU A 149 -3.67 22.76 4.14
CA LEU A 149 -4.48 23.75 4.86
C LEU A 149 -4.33 23.69 6.38
N GLU A 150 -4.04 22.53 6.97
CA GLU A 150 -3.94 22.37 8.42
C GLU A 150 -2.51 22.61 8.94
N GLU A 151 -1.49 22.09 8.25
CA GLU A 151 -0.08 22.23 8.68
C GLU A 151 0.55 23.54 8.22
N PHE A 152 0.24 23.99 7.00
CA PHE A 152 0.94 25.09 6.32
C PHE A 152 0.06 26.27 5.83
N PRO A 153 -1.09 26.62 6.45
CA PRO A 153 -1.95 27.71 5.97
C PRO A 153 -1.27 29.08 6.03
N HIS A 154 -0.24 29.23 6.86
CA HIS A 154 0.54 30.46 6.99
C HIS A 154 1.56 30.67 5.86
N LEU A 155 1.82 29.67 5.03
CA LEU A 155 2.69 29.74 3.85
C LEU A 155 1.88 29.94 2.55
N LEU A 156 0.65 29.44 2.51
CA LEU A 156 -0.23 29.53 1.34
C LEU A 156 -0.92 30.91 1.25
N SER A 157 -0.95 31.49 0.05
CA SER A 157 -1.75 32.68 -0.23
C SER A 157 -3.25 32.38 -0.11
N ASN A 158 -4.04 33.40 0.27
CA ASN A 158 -5.49 33.26 0.43
C ASN A 158 -6.16 32.70 -0.84
N ASP A 159 -5.77 33.18 -2.02
CA ASP A 159 -6.27 32.70 -3.31
C ASP A 159 -6.03 31.19 -3.49
N THR A 160 -4.88 30.65 -3.05
CA THR A 160 -4.62 29.21 -3.06
C THR A 160 -5.49 28.46 -2.06
N GLN A 161 -5.69 29.01 -0.86
CA GLN A 161 -6.54 28.39 0.15
C GLN A 161 -8.00 28.31 -0.31
N ASP A 162 -8.52 29.38 -0.93
CA ASP A 162 -9.88 29.41 -1.50
C ASP A 162 -10.03 28.42 -2.67
N LEU A 163 -9.02 28.32 -3.55
CA LEU A 163 -8.98 27.30 -4.63
C LEU A 163 -8.96 25.88 -4.07
N ILE A 164 -8.22 25.61 -3.00
CA ILE A 164 -8.22 24.31 -2.34
C ILE A 164 -9.62 23.98 -1.82
N LEU A 165 -10.31 24.93 -1.17
CA LEU A 165 -11.66 24.73 -0.65
C LEU A 165 -12.69 24.47 -1.76
N GLU A 166 -12.58 25.13 -2.92
CA GLU A 166 -13.38 24.79 -4.11
C GLU A 166 -13.08 23.35 -4.59
N SER A 167 -11.79 22.99 -4.70
CA SER A 167 -11.36 21.68 -5.15
C SER A 167 -11.86 20.56 -4.23
N LEU A 168 -11.83 20.78 -2.91
CA LEU A 168 -12.34 19.86 -1.89
C LEU A 168 -13.87 19.73 -1.94
N HIS A 169 -14.60 20.83 -2.20
CA HIS A 169 -16.05 20.78 -2.45
C HIS A 169 -16.38 19.87 -3.65
N ASN A 170 -15.71 20.09 -4.78
CA ASN A 170 -15.89 19.29 -5.98
C ASN A 170 -15.50 17.81 -5.75
N THR A 171 -14.41 17.58 -5.02
CA THR A 171 -13.94 16.24 -4.61
C THR A 171 -15.03 15.51 -3.82
N THR A 172 -15.59 16.16 -2.79
CA THR A 172 -16.65 15.61 -1.95
C THR A 172 -17.91 15.32 -2.76
N LYS A 173 -18.29 16.23 -3.68
CA LYS A 173 -19.44 16.02 -4.57
C LYS A 173 -19.24 14.92 -5.60
N GLY A 174 -18.05 14.77 -6.17
CA GLY A 174 -17.72 13.64 -7.05
C GLY A 174 -17.77 12.31 -6.31
N ASP A 175 -17.41 12.29 -5.03
CA ASP A 175 -17.53 11.10 -4.19
C ASP A 175 -18.97 10.71 -3.84
N GLU A 176 -19.97 11.57 -4.03
CA GLU A 176 -21.38 11.17 -3.96
C GLU A 176 -21.78 10.24 -5.12
N TYR A 177 -21.00 10.19 -6.21
CA TYR A 177 -21.28 9.32 -7.37
C TYR A 177 -20.71 7.89 -7.16
N ARG A 178 -19.80 7.71 -6.21
CA ARG A 178 -19.19 6.41 -5.88
C ARG A 178 -20.15 5.52 -5.09
N VAL A 179 -20.80 4.57 -5.77
CA VAL A 179 -21.77 3.64 -5.18
C VAL A 179 -21.43 2.19 -5.58
N GLY A 180 -20.82 1.43 -4.67
CA GLY A 180 -20.39 0.05 -4.96
C GLY A 180 -21.51 -0.85 -5.52
N GLY A 181 -21.27 -1.44 -6.69
CA GLY A 181 -22.22 -2.27 -7.43
C GLY A 181 -23.10 -1.51 -8.44
N VAL A 182 -22.82 -0.22 -8.66
CA VAL A 182 -23.47 0.64 -9.67
C VAL A 182 -22.38 1.23 -10.56
N ASP A 183 -22.63 1.34 -11.87
CA ASP A 183 -21.72 1.93 -12.86
C ASP A 183 -20.26 1.39 -12.79
N ASP A 184 -20.15 0.07 -12.60
CA ASP A 184 -18.90 -0.69 -12.40
C ASP A 184 -18.01 -0.24 -11.22
N ASP A 185 -18.57 0.55 -10.30
CA ASP A 185 -17.93 0.97 -9.06
C ASP A 185 -17.92 -0.14 -8.00
N ASN A 186 -16.95 -0.08 -7.10
CA ASN A 186 -16.69 -1.05 -6.04
C ASN A 186 -16.54 -0.40 -4.65
N LEU A 187 -16.80 0.91 -4.50
CA LEU A 187 -16.62 1.61 -3.22
C LEU A 187 -17.72 1.23 -2.22
N TYR A 188 -17.34 0.31 -1.32
CA TYR A 188 -18.09 -0.09 -0.13
C TYR A 188 -17.43 0.47 1.16
N PRO A 189 -18.11 0.45 2.33
CA PRO A 189 -17.46 0.77 3.60
C PRO A 189 -16.32 -0.22 3.97
N ALA A 190 -16.46 -1.49 3.57
CA ALA A 190 -15.41 -2.51 3.67
C ALA A 190 -14.19 -2.25 2.77
N TYR A 191 -14.32 -1.31 1.83
CA TYR A 191 -13.33 -0.99 0.80
C TYR A 191 -12.28 -0.02 1.40
N SER A 192 -11.57 -0.42 2.45
CA SER A 192 -10.85 0.47 3.38
C SER A 192 -9.89 1.49 2.74
N ASN A 193 -9.11 1.14 1.69
CA ASN A 193 -7.84 1.83 1.43
C ASN A 193 -7.31 2.06 -0.02
N PRO A 194 -7.09 3.30 -0.51
CA PRO A 194 -6.61 3.53 -1.87
C PRO A 194 -5.11 3.26 -2.07
N VAL A 195 -4.74 2.54 -3.15
CA VAL A 195 -3.37 2.49 -3.72
C VAL A 195 -3.46 2.25 -5.24
N SER A 196 -3.46 3.29 -6.09
CA SER A 196 -3.60 3.12 -7.55
C SER A 196 -2.42 2.36 -8.16
N ALA A 197 -2.68 1.19 -8.75
CA ALA A 197 -1.66 0.34 -9.37
C ALA A 197 -1.34 0.74 -10.82
N PHE A 198 -1.35 2.03 -11.11
CA PHE A 198 -0.74 2.53 -12.34
C PHE A 198 0.79 2.39 -12.20
N LEU A 199 1.48 2.18 -13.33
CA LEU A 199 2.95 2.15 -13.52
C LEU A 199 3.69 0.79 -13.60
N LEU A 200 3.07 -0.39 -13.41
CA LEU A 200 3.82 -1.67 -13.49
C LEU A 200 3.29 -2.79 -14.39
N ASP A 201 2.10 -2.70 -15.00
CA ASP A 201 1.60 -3.79 -15.85
C ASP A 201 0.76 -3.32 -17.06
N ASN A 202 1.36 -3.38 -18.26
CA ASN A 202 0.66 -3.23 -19.55
C ASN A 202 0.28 -4.59 -20.18
N SER A 203 0.45 -5.70 -19.44
CA SER A 203 0.30 -7.08 -19.94
C SER A 203 -0.82 -7.87 -19.27
N CYS A 204 -1.19 -7.55 -18.02
CA CYS A 204 -2.43 -8.04 -17.41
C CYS A 204 -3.57 -7.04 -17.59
N ASN A 205 -4.61 -7.48 -18.30
CA ASN A 205 -5.90 -6.79 -18.40
C ASN A 205 -6.73 -6.97 -17.10
N ALA A 206 -6.07 -6.88 -15.94
CA ALA A 206 -6.64 -7.09 -14.63
C ALA A 206 -7.05 -5.73 -14.06
N GLY A 207 -8.36 -5.48 -13.93
CA GLY A 207 -8.88 -4.26 -13.34
C GLY A 207 -8.30 -4.05 -11.95
N THR A 208 -7.38 -3.10 -11.81
CA THR A 208 -6.77 -2.78 -10.52
C THR A 208 -7.74 -1.91 -9.74
N ASN A 209 -8.75 -2.56 -9.18
CA ASN A 209 -9.73 -2.04 -8.24
C ASN A 209 -9.01 -1.48 -7.02
N THR A 210 -8.74 -0.18 -6.93
CA THR A 210 -7.90 0.36 -5.85
C THR A 210 -8.77 1.08 -4.82
N THR A 211 -8.47 0.81 -3.54
CA THR A 211 -9.48 0.83 -2.46
C THR A 211 -9.84 2.28 -2.00
N LYS A 212 -10.65 2.64 -0.97
CA LYS A 212 -10.80 4.10 -0.62
C LYS A 212 -11.31 4.54 0.77
N ALA A 213 -12.24 3.82 1.36
CA ALA A 213 -13.31 4.31 2.24
C ALA A 213 -12.93 5.34 3.33
N ILE A 214 -11.81 5.13 4.03
CA ILE A 214 -11.38 5.97 5.17
C ILE A 214 -11.11 7.43 4.72
N MET A 215 -10.50 7.62 3.54
CA MET A 215 -10.24 8.97 3.01
C MET A 215 -11.50 9.70 2.58
N ARG A 216 -12.48 8.98 1.99
CA ARG A 216 -13.78 9.57 1.57
C ARG A 216 -14.51 10.17 2.77
N ALA A 217 -14.58 9.44 3.87
CA ALA A 217 -15.21 9.90 5.10
C ALA A 217 -14.56 11.19 5.63
N LEU A 218 -13.23 11.21 5.73
CA LEU A 218 -12.45 12.37 6.15
C LEU A 218 -12.73 13.59 5.26
N VAL A 219 -12.49 13.48 3.95
CA VAL A 219 -12.59 14.62 3.04
C VAL A 219 -14.01 15.19 3.07
N SER A 220 -15.04 14.34 3.10
CA SER A 220 -16.44 14.78 3.19
C SER A 220 -16.74 15.50 4.51
N GLY A 221 -16.36 14.88 5.65
CA GLY A 221 -16.61 15.41 7.00
C GLY A 221 -15.80 16.67 7.34
N TYR A 222 -14.59 16.81 6.78
CA TYR A 222 -13.74 18.00 6.89
C TYR A 222 -14.31 19.13 6.02
N THR A 223 -14.55 18.87 4.74
CA THR A 223 -15.03 19.87 3.77
C THR A 223 -16.38 20.44 4.19
N GLY A 224 -17.31 19.57 4.62
CA GLY A 224 -18.62 19.99 5.14
C GLY A 224 -18.49 20.96 6.31
N ARG A 225 -17.65 20.65 7.30
CA ARG A 225 -17.41 21.56 8.44
C ARG A 225 -16.74 22.86 7.99
N ARG A 226 -15.71 22.78 7.15
CA ARG A 226 -14.92 23.95 6.72
C ARG A 226 -15.74 24.94 5.88
N LEU A 227 -16.77 24.46 5.17
CA LEU A 227 -17.71 25.25 4.37
C LEU A 227 -19.06 25.52 5.06
N ASN A 228 -19.30 24.98 6.26
CA ASN A 228 -20.60 24.96 6.95
C ASN A 228 -21.74 24.27 6.15
N ASP A 229 -21.41 23.27 5.33
CA ASP A 229 -22.39 22.39 4.67
C ASP A 229 -22.74 21.20 5.58
N ALA A 230 -23.96 21.23 6.12
CA ALA A 230 -24.48 20.20 7.01
C ALA A 230 -24.70 18.84 6.33
N ASN A 231 -24.97 18.81 5.01
CA ASN A 231 -25.20 17.57 4.27
C ASN A 231 -23.87 16.85 4.00
N MET A 232 -22.85 17.58 3.56
CA MET A 232 -21.48 17.02 3.41
C MET A 232 -20.94 16.50 4.75
N THR A 233 -21.15 17.27 5.82
CA THR A 233 -20.77 16.87 7.19
C THR A 233 -21.47 15.56 7.57
N ALA A 234 -22.80 15.50 7.49
CA ALA A 234 -23.58 14.31 7.82
C ALA A 234 -23.23 13.10 6.94
N SER A 235 -22.93 13.30 5.65
CA SER A 235 -22.48 12.24 4.74
C SER A 235 -21.13 11.65 5.18
N GLY A 236 -20.16 12.49 5.55
CA GLY A 236 -18.87 12.03 6.05
C GLY A 236 -18.98 11.25 7.35
N GLU A 237 -19.75 11.75 8.33
CA GLU A 237 -19.98 11.07 9.60
C GLU A 237 -20.74 9.74 9.45
N SER A 238 -21.76 9.70 8.59
CA SER A 238 -22.55 8.47 8.36
C SER A 238 -21.70 7.39 7.69
N TYR A 239 -20.92 7.76 6.67
CA TYR A 239 -20.03 6.82 5.99
C TYR A 239 -18.88 6.36 6.90
N ALA A 240 -18.39 7.21 7.81
CA ALA A 240 -17.46 6.82 8.86
C ALA A 240 -18.07 5.77 9.80
N GLN A 241 -19.34 5.95 10.20
CA GLN A 241 -20.03 5.00 11.08
C GLN A 241 -20.14 3.61 10.44
N GLU A 242 -20.42 3.51 9.14
CA GLU A 242 -20.45 2.21 8.43
C GLU A 242 -19.09 1.50 8.43
N ILE A 243 -17.98 2.24 8.35
CA ILE A 243 -16.61 1.69 8.48
C ILE A 243 -16.34 1.25 9.92
N ILE A 244 -16.76 2.05 10.91
CA ILE A 244 -16.61 1.76 12.34
C ILE A 244 -17.40 0.50 12.72
N ASP A 245 -18.63 0.34 12.23
CA ASP A 245 -19.48 -0.83 12.52
C ASP A 245 -18.86 -2.13 11.94
N LEU A 246 -18.21 -2.05 10.78
CA LEU A 246 -17.44 -3.17 10.22
C LEU A 246 -16.16 -3.46 11.01
N PHE A 247 -15.49 -2.45 11.55
CA PHE A 247 -14.28 -2.63 12.37
C PHE A 247 -14.62 -3.24 13.74
N ASP A 248 -15.58 -2.66 14.46
CA ASP A 248 -15.99 -3.03 15.83
C ASP A 248 -16.45 -4.50 15.95
N ARG A 249 -16.85 -5.15 14.84
CA ARG A 249 -17.15 -6.60 14.79
C ARG A 249 -15.99 -7.46 15.30
N ALA A 250 -14.74 -7.09 14.99
CA ALA A 250 -13.55 -7.91 15.26
C ALA A 250 -12.28 -7.12 15.63
N ASN A 251 -12.36 -5.78 15.70
CA ASN A 251 -11.24 -4.85 15.84
C ASN A 251 -10.19 -4.99 14.71
N THR A 252 -10.66 -5.20 13.49
CA THR A 252 -9.85 -5.41 12.28
C THR A 252 -10.40 -4.61 11.11
N LEU A 253 -9.50 -4.15 10.24
CA LEU A 253 -9.87 -3.61 8.94
C LEU A 253 -10.26 -4.75 7.99
N SER A 254 -11.21 -4.48 7.09
CA SER A 254 -11.69 -5.43 6.09
C SER A 254 -10.59 -5.87 5.12
N GLU A 255 -9.66 -5.00 4.74
CA GLU A 255 -8.40 -5.38 4.06
C GLU A 255 -7.32 -5.70 5.09
N PHE A 256 -7.15 -6.98 5.39
CA PHE A 256 -6.27 -7.45 6.44
C PHE A 256 -4.79 -7.51 6.02
N ASN A 257 -3.94 -6.94 6.88
CA ASN A 257 -2.50 -7.22 7.02
C ASN A 257 -1.61 -6.99 5.77
N SER A 258 -2.13 -6.31 4.75
CA SER A 258 -1.32 -5.88 3.61
C SER A 258 -0.19 -4.93 4.00
N GLY A 259 1.05 -5.23 3.60
CA GLY A 259 2.19 -4.31 3.79
C GLY A 259 2.02 -2.93 3.12
N THR A 260 1.12 -2.78 2.15
CA THR A 260 0.85 -1.47 1.51
C THR A 260 -0.49 -0.90 1.96
N TYR A 261 -1.55 -1.70 1.96
CA TYR A 261 -2.90 -1.21 2.24
C TYR A 261 -3.14 -0.93 3.73
N THR A 262 -2.46 -1.64 4.64
CA THR A 262 -2.45 -1.27 6.07
C THR A 262 -1.80 0.10 6.26
N GLY A 263 -0.73 0.40 5.50
CA GLY A 263 0.01 1.66 5.62
C GLY A 263 -0.81 2.90 5.24
N VAL A 264 -1.53 2.86 4.11
CA VAL A 264 -2.42 3.97 3.76
C VAL A 264 -3.71 3.98 4.64
N SER A 265 -4.15 2.83 5.17
CA SER A 265 -5.28 2.80 6.12
C SER A 265 -4.93 3.57 7.40
N LEU A 266 -3.72 3.32 7.92
CA LEU A 266 -3.16 4.04 9.05
C LEU A 266 -3.02 5.54 8.76
N PHE A 267 -2.56 5.94 7.56
CA PHE A 267 -2.57 7.34 7.14
C PHE A 267 -3.96 7.97 7.28
N GLY A 268 -5.01 7.33 6.75
CA GLY A 268 -6.38 7.83 6.86
C GLY A 268 -6.87 7.96 8.30
N LEU A 269 -6.58 6.97 9.16
CA LEU A 269 -6.95 6.98 10.58
C LEU A 269 -6.19 8.02 11.41
N ILE A 270 -4.93 8.30 11.06
CA ILE A 270 -4.16 9.41 11.64
C ILE A 270 -4.86 10.73 11.30
N LEU A 271 -5.30 10.92 10.04
CA LEU A 271 -5.99 12.15 9.65
C LEU A 271 -7.35 12.31 10.33
N TRP A 272 -8.12 11.23 10.49
CA TRP A 272 -9.34 11.21 11.31
C TRP A 272 -9.09 11.74 12.72
N SER A 273 -7.94 11.38 13.29
CA SER A 273 -7.55 11.73 14.66
C SER A 273 -6.94 13.13 14.77
N LYS A 274 -6.36 13.69 13.69
CA LYS A 274 -5.61 14.96 13.72
C LYS A 274 -6.44 16.19 13.29
N TYR A 275 -7.29 16.05 12.26
CA TYR A 275 -7.88 17.20 11.55
C TYR A 275 -9.39 17.33 11.67
N LEU A 276 -10.04 16.52 12.51
CA LEU A 276 -11.47 16.62 12.78
C LEU A 276 -11.73 16.96 14.25
N PRO A 277 -12.76 17.79 14.55
CA PRO A 277 -13.09 18.19 15.91
C PRO A 277 -13.56 17.02 16.78
N GLU A 278 -13.48 17.19 18.11
CA GLU A 278 -13.84 16.18 19.13
C GLU A 278 -15.28 15.63 19.02
N ASP A 279 -16.19 16.35 18.34
CA ASP A 279 -17.57 15.93 18.13
C ASP A 279 -17.76 14.94 16.96
N SER A 280 -16.73 14.73 16.13
CA SER A 280 -16.75 13.76 15.04
C SER A 280 -16.61 12.32 15.54
N VAL A 281 -17.40 11.40 14.98
CA VAL A 281 -17.24 9.95 15.24
C VAL A 281 -15.86 9.46 14.79
N MET A 282 -15.29 10.11 13.75
CA MET A 282 -13.95 9.81 13.24
C MET A 282 -12.87 10.16 14.27
N THR A 283 -12.95 11.31 14.93
CA THR A 283 -12.01 11.71 15.99
C THR A 283 -12.17 10.84 17.24
N GLN A 284 -13.39 10.41 17.55
CA GLN A 284 -13.68 9.56 18.71
C GLN A 284 -13.21 8.11 18.52
N LYS A 285 -13.27 7.56 17.30
CA LYS A 285 -12.92 6.17 16.99
C LYS A 285 -11.56 5.96 16.31
N GLY A 286 -11.09 6.92 15.53
CA GLY A 286 -9.82 6.87 14.80
C GLY A 286 -8.61 6.44 15.65
N PRO A 287 -8.39 7.01 16.85
CA PRO A 287 -7.28 6.61 17.73
C PRO A 287 -7.39 5.16 18.19
N GLN A 288 -8.61 4.66 18.47
CA GLN A 288 -8.84 3.27 18.85
C GLN A 288 -8.52 2.33 17.68
N MET A 289 -9.11 2.60 16.51
CA MET A 289 -8.94 1.77 15.31
C MET A 289 -7.46 1.70 14.88
N LEU A 290 -6.74 2.82 14.99
CA LEU A 290 -5.31 2.91 14.73
C LEU A 290 -4.51 2.06 15.73
N ALA A 291 -4.79 2.20 17.03
CA ALA A 291 -4.09 1.47 18.07
C ALA A 291 -4.33 -0.05 17.97
N ASP A 292 -5.55 -0.47 17.67
CA ASP A 292 -5.91 -1.89 17.51
C ASP A 292 -5.31 -2.49 16.22
N THR A 293 -5.28 -1.72 15.12
CA THR A 293 -4.55 -2.11 13.89
C THR A 293 -3.05 -2.29 14.17
N TRP A 294 -2.42 -1.35 14.91
CA TRP A 294 -1.01 -1.47 15.28
C TRP A 294 -0.71 -2.65 16.23
N LYS A 295 -1.64 -3.02 17.12
CA LYS A 295 -1.49 -4.23 17.95
C LYS A 295 -1.41 -5.49 17.09
N ALA A 296 -2.24 -5.61 16.05
CA ALA A 296 -2.18 -6.72 15.10
C ALA A 296 -0.86 -6.71 14.30
N VAL A 297 -0.48 -5.55 13.73
CA VAL A 297 0.80 -5.37 13.03
C VAL A 297 1.99 -5.77 13.91
N ALA A 298 2.02 -5.39 15.18
CA ALA A 298 3.13 -5.73 16.08
C ALA A 298 3.26 -7.24 16.36
N GLN A 299 2.17 -8.02 16.26
CA GLN A 299 2.23 -9.48 16.36
C GLN A 299 2.69 -10.14 15.05
N LEU A 300 2.38 -9.56 13.91
CA LEU A 300 2.61 -10.12 12.57
C LEU A 300 3.94 -9.65 11.94
N TRP A 301 4.46 -8.51 12.38
CA TRP A 301 5.78 -8.01 12.01
C TRP A 301 6.89 -8.90 12.58
N HIS A 302 7.79 -9.35 11.72
CA HIS A 302 8.97 -10.11 12.09
C HIS A 302 10.23 -9.24 11.92
N PRO A 303 10.82 -8.68 13.00
CA PRO A 303 11.95 -7.75 12.88
C PRO A 303 13.24 -8.36 12.31
N GLY A 304 13.48 -9.66 12.52
CA GLY A 304 14.63 -10.36 11.90
C GLY A 304 14.53 -10.40 10.37
N MET A 305 13.43 -10.93 9.83
CA MET A 305 13.13 -10.96 8.39
C MET A 305 12.76 -9.59 7.79
N LYS A 306 12.47 -8.60 8.63
CA LYS A 306 11.91 -7.28 8.25
C LYS A 306 10.69 -7.40 7.33
N ASN A 307 9.80 -8.33 7.64
CA ASN A 307 8.64 -8.64 6.81
C ASN A 307 7.42 -8.88 7.69
N MET A 308 6.22 -8.63 7.14
CA MET A 308 4.96 -8.95 7.81
C MET A 308 4.55 -10.37 7.39
N ALA A 309 4.34 -11.27 8.35
CA ALA A 309 3.81 -12.60 8.07
C ALA A 309 2.45 -12.52 7.36
N GLY A 310 2.07 -13.55 6.60
CA GLY A 310 0.75 -13.64 5.97
C GLY A 310 -0.39 -13.90 6.97
N PRO A 311 -1.63 -14.09 6.50
CA PRO A 311 -2.09 -13.93 5.11
C PRO A 311 -2.16 -12.44 4.72
N TRP A 312 -2.32 -12.16 3.43
CA TRP A 312 -2.54 -10.79 2.93
C TRP A 312 -3.72 -10.75 1.96
N ASP A 313 -4.76 -10.00 2.31
CA ASP A 313 -5.89 -9.75 1.42
C ASP A 313 -5.44 -9.09 0.10
N ARG A 314 -4.35 -8.33 0.18
CA ARG A 314 -3.77 -7.66 -0.97
C ARG A 314 -2.27 -7.41 -0.82
N ALA A 315 -1.47 -7.86 -1.77
CA ALA A 315 -0.03 -7.61 -1.80
C ALA A 315 0.47 -7.05 -3.13
N TYR A 316 1.55 -6.26 -3.05
CA TYR A 316 2.35 -5.81 -4.19
C TYR A 316 3.67 -6.59 -4.35
N GLY A 317 4.06 -7.36 -3.34
CA GLY A 317 5.19 -8.26 -3.36
C GLY A 317 5.17 -9.19 -2.14
N TYR A 318 6.03 -10.20 -2.17
CA TYR A 318 6.10 -11.26 -1.15
C TYR A 318 7.20 -11.01 -0.10
N ASP A 319 8.16 -10.15 -0.44
CA ASP A 319 9.30 -9.76 0.40
C ASP A 319 9.39 -8.24 0.49
N MET A 320 9.06 -7.68 1.65
CA MET A 320 9.13 -6.24 1.94
C MET A 320 10.55 -5.67 1.87
N ASN A 321 11.60 -6.50 1.81
CA ASN A 321 12.99 -6.08 1.55
C ASN A 321 13.27 -5.86 0.05
N ARG A 322 12.32 -6.23 -0.83
CA ARG A 322 12.45 -6.15 -2.29
C ARG A 322 11.39 -5.27 -2.96
N TYR A 323 10.31 -4.90 -2.28
CA TYR A 323 9.34 -3.88 -2.75
C TYR A 323 9.11 -2.77 -1.72
N VAL A 324 8.86 -1.54 -2.16
CA VAL A 324 8.43 -0.45 -1.27
C VAL A 324 7.00 -0.70 -0.83
N SER A 325 6.82 -0.91 0.46
CA SER A 325 5.52 -0.98 1.11
C SER A 325 5.32 0.28 1.98
N LEU A 326 4.08 0.75 2.12
CA LEU A 326 3.81 1.91 2.97
C LEU A 326 4.03 1.60 4.46
N MET A 327 3.83 0.35 4.89
CA MET A 327 4.24 -0.08 6.22
C MET A 327 5.75 0.09 6.44
N ALA A 328 6.60 -0.11 5.43
CA ALA A 328 8.03 0.15 5.53
C ALA A 328 8.34 1.63 5.84
N LEU A 329 7.55 2.56 5.29
CA LEU A 329 7.69 3.99 5.59
C LEU A 329 7.27 4.31 7.05
N TRP A 330 6.20 3.69 7.56
CA TRP A 330 5.83 3.81 8.98
C TRP A 330 6.82 3.13 9.92
N PHE A 331 7.42 2.00 9.52
CA PHE A 331 8.51 1.40 10.29
C PHE A 331 9.73 2.33 10.31
N TRP A 332 10.05 3.05 9.22
CA TRP A 332 11.09 4.08 9.25
C TRP A 332 10.76 5.14 10.30
N THR A 333 9.58 5.78 10.29
CA THR A 333 9.26 6.85 11.26
C THR A 333 9.41 6.38 12.72
N LEU A 334 9.04 5.15 13.04
CA LEU A 334 9.06 4.62 14.40
C LEU A 334 10.41 4.03 14.84
N ILE A 335 11.03 3.16 14.03
CA ILE A 335 12.21 2.35 14.40
C ILE A 335 13.46 2.66 13.55
N GLY A 336 13.37 3.60 12.61
CA GLY A 336 14.46 4.03 11.74
C GLY A 336 14.63 3.15 10.50
N LYS A 337 15.20 3.74 9.44
CA LYS A 337 15.39 3.09 8.13
C LYS A 337 16.04 1.71 8.23
N GLU A 338 17.13 1.60 8.99
CA GLU A 338 17.91 0.37 9.15
C GLU A 338 17.16 -0.78 9.84
N ASN A 339 16.07 -0.51 10.58
CA ASN A 339 15.21 -1.53 11.18
C ASN A 339 13.88 -1.71 10.43
N SER A 340 13.55 -0.80 9.52
CA SER A 340 12.50 -1.00 8.51
C SER A 340 12.94 -2.03 7.45
N SER A 341 12.03 -2.36 6.53
CA SER A 341 12.32 -3.21 5.37
C SER A 341 12.94 -2.46 4.18
N LEU A 342 13.13 -1.13 4.27
CA LEU A 342 13.74 -0.38 3.16
C LEU A 342 15.25 -0.60 3.09
N ILE A 343 15.73 -0.76 1.86
CA ILE A 343 17.17 -0.74 1.55
C ILE A 343 17.70 0.70 1.49
N SER A 344 19.02 0.85 1.36
CA SER A 344 19.68 2.16 1.25
C SER A 344 19.18 3.03 0.10
N ALA A 345 18.74 2.42 -1.01
CA ALA A 345 18.16 3.08 -2.18
C ALA A 345 16.73 2.55 -2.48
N PRO A 346 15.68 3.04 -1.81
CA PRO A 346 14.30 2.58 -2.01
C PRO A 346 13.83 2.65 -3.47
N GLN A 347 14.36 3.60 -4.24
CA GLN A 347 14.00 3.86 -5.63
C GLN A 347 14.41 2.75 -6.64
N VAL A 348 15.15 1.72 -6.22
CA VAL A 348 15.46 0.53 -7.06
C VAL A 348 14.72 -0.73 -6.63
N MET A 349 13.86 -0.64 -5.62
CA MET A 349 12.97 -1.73 -5.21
C MET A 349 11.78 -1.84 -6.17
N SER A 350 11.09 -2.98 -6.15
CA SER A 350 9.75 -3.12 -6.72
C SER A 350 8.80 -2.06 -6.13
N HIS A 351 7.79 -1.65 -6.91
CA HIS A 351 6.76 -0.69 -6.46
C HIS A 351 7.31 0.66 -5.96
N ALA A 352 8.52 1.07 -6.37
CA ALA A 352 9.25 2.24 -5.86
C ALA A 352 8.51 3.58 -5.90
N ALA A 353 7.50 3.75 -6.76
CA ALA A 353 6.67 4.96 -6.81
C ALA A 353 5.98 5.26 -5.48
N ASP A 354 5.69 4.24 -4.66
CA ASP A 354 5.13 4.41 -3.31
C ASP A 354 6.07 5.16 -2.35
N TYR A 355 7.36 5.30 -2.66
CA TYR A 355 8.26 6.11 -1.83
C TYR A 355 7.87 7.61 -1.83
N ALA A 356 7.09 8.08 -2.80
CA ALA A 356 6.58 9.46 -2.83
C ALA A 356 5.53 9.78 -1.73
N TRP A 357 5.06 8.78 -0.97
CA TRP A 357 4.29 8.99 0.27
C TRP A 357 5.11 9.52 1.45
N ALA A 358 6.43 9.39 1.39
CA ALA A 358 7.33 9.71 2.50
C ALA A 358 7.17 11.13 3.10
N PRO A 359 6.92 12.22 2.35
CA PRO A 359 6.69 13.55 2.93
C PRO A 359 5.42 13.60 3.79
N LEU A 360 4.33 12.98 3.32
CA LEU A 360 3.06 12.90 4.06
C LEU A 360 3.26 12.19 5.39
N PHE A 361 4.02 11.10 5.38
CA PHE A 361 4.26 10.27 6.56
C PHE A 361 5.21 10.96 7.55
N ALA A 362 6.21 11.68 7.05
CA ALA A 362 7.11 12.48 7.89
C ALA A 362 6.37 13.64 8.61
N VAL A 363 5.47 14.35 7.91
CA VAL A 363 4.61 15.41 8.48
C VAL A 363 3.68 14.88 9.59
N LEU A 364 3.28 13.61 9.51
CA LEU A 364 2.40 12.97 10.49
C LEU A 364 3.13 12.20 11.60
N ALA A 365 4.41 11.90 11.44
CA ALA A 365 5.15 10.93 12.23
C ALA A 365 5.05 11.13 13.75
N ASP A 366 5.28 12.35 14.24
CA ASP A 366 5.34 12.62 15.67
C ASP A 366 3.94 12.58 16.32
N PHE A 367 2.90 12.98 15.58
CA PHE A 367 1.52 12.82 16.02
C PHE A 367 1.07 11.36 15.97
N HIS A 368 1.41 10.62 14.90
CA HIS A 368 1.19 9.17 14.80
C HIS A 368 1.81 8.42 15.98
N ALA A 369 3.09 8.71 16.31
CA ALA A 369 3.77 8.10 17.44
C ALA A 369 3.06 8.38 18.78
N SER A 370 2.44 9.56 18.94
CA SER A 370 1.66 9.92 20.15
C SER A 370 0.36 9.12 20.34
N LEU A 371 -0.17 8.51 19.27
CA LEU A 371 -1.37 7.68 19.30
C LEU A 371 -1.06 6.19 19.58
N LEU A 372 0.21 5.79 19.61
CA LEU A 372 0.59 4.39 19.78
C LEU A 372 0.52 3.94 21.25
N PRO A 373 0.06 2.71 21.54
CA PRO A 373 0.14 2.12 22.86
C PRO A 373 1.56 2.12 23.44
N GLU A 374 1.68 2.41 24.74
CA GLU A 374 2.96 2.37 25.45
C GLU A 374 3.64 1.00 25.28
N GLY A 375 4.95 1.03 25.00
CA GLY A 375 5.76 -0.17 24.76
C GLY A 375 5.62 -0.81 23.38
N LEU A 376 4.64 -0.42 22.54
CA LEU A 376 4.42 -1.05 21.23
C LEU A 376 5.65 -0.93 20.31
N VAL A 377 6.25 0.26 20.23
CA VAL A 377 7.42 0.52 19.37
C VAL A 377 8.63 -0.33 19.77
N ALA A 378 8.82 -0.63 21.05
CA ALA A 378 9.92 -1.48 21.51
C ALA A 378 9.81 -2.90 20.94
N ASN A 379 8.59 -3.44 20.90
CA ASN A 379 8.30 -4.77 20.37
C ASN A 379 8.52 -4.90 18.85
N LEU A 380 8.70 -3.79 18.12
CA LEU A 380 8.96 -3.80 16.68
C LEU A 380 10.45 -4.03 16.32
N THR A 381 11.35 -4.11 17.31
CA THR A 381 12.81 -4.15 17.08
C THR A 381 13.47 -5.50 17.40
N THR A 382 12.83 -6.37 18.17
CA THR A 382 13.39 -7.67 18.58
C THR A 382 12.35 -8.77 18.45
N PHE A 383 12.72 -9.89 17.83
CA PHE A 383 11.90 -11.10 17.91
C PHE A 383 12.11 -11.73 19.29
N GLY A 384 11.04 -12.24 19.91
CA GLY A 384 11.11 -12.85 21.24
C GLY A 384 11.80 -14.22 21.22
N SER A 385 12.14 -14.75 22.39
CA SER A 385 12.70 -16.12 22.50
C SER A 385 11.66 -17.24 22.41
N GLU A 386 10.39 -16.90 22.15
CA GLU A 386 9.27 -17.81 22.09
C GLU A 386 8.51 -17.60 20.77
N ASP A 387 8.00 -18.71 20.21
CA ASP A 387 7.11 -18.67 19.07
C ASP A 387 5.85 -17.84 19.38
N ARG A 388 5.40 -17.05 18.41
CA ARG A 388 4.17 -16.28 18.50
C ARG A 388 3.07 -16.95 17.70
N THR A 389 1.85 -16.93 18.24
CA THR A 389 0.63 -17.28 17.50
C THR A 389 -0.30 -16.08 17.53
N PHE A 390 -1.03 -15.87 16.43
CA PHE A 390 -2.02 -14.81 16.33
C PHE A 390 -3.25 -15.33 15.59
N SER A 391 -4.42 -14.92 16.07
CA SER A 391 -5.71 -15.23 15.47
C SER A 391 -6.57 -13.97 15.43
N ALA A 392 -7.31 -13.81 14.33
CA ALA A 392 -8.25 -12.71 14.13
C ALA A 392 -9.39 -13.14 13.20
N SER A 393 -10.35 -12.25 12.98
CA SER A 393 -11.37 -12.40 11.95
C SER A 393 -11.49 -11.12 11.15
N THR A 394 -11.70 -11.23 9.84
CA THR A 394 -12.06 -10.11 8.97
C THR A 394 -13.36 -10.42 8.21
N PHE A 395 -13.96 -9.43 7.56
CA PHE A 395 -15.17 -9.58 6.76
C PHE A 395 -15.29 -8.44 5.78
N TYR A 396 -15.57 -8.78 4.52
CA TYR A 396 -15.60 -7.87 3.40
C TYR A 396 -16.89 -8.02 2.58
N PRO A 397 -18.02 -7.46 3.05
CA PRO A 397 -19.24 -7.41 2.25
C PRO A 397 -19.03 -6.52 1.00
N PRO A 398 -19.64 -6.86 -0.14
CA PRO A 398 -20.56 -7.98 -0.38
C PRO A 398 -19.88 -9.29 -0.83
N TYR A 399 -18.55 -9.34 -0.87
CA TYR A 399 -17.78 -10.47 -1.43
C TYR A 399 -17.74 -11.68 -0.50
N ASP A 400 -17.53 -11.43 0.80
CA ASP A 400 -17.54 -12.46 1.83
C ASP A 400 -18.97 -12.95 2.13
N LEU A 401 -19.16 -14.27 2.04
CA LEU A 401 -20.39 -14.94 2.43
C LEU A 401 -20.38 -15.34 3.91
N VAL A 402 -19.20 -15.37 4.54
CA VAL A 402 -18.97 -15.58 5.98
C VAL A 402 -17.74 -14.77 6.42
N PRO A 403 -17.61 -14.39 7.71
CA PRO A 403 -16.37 -13.83 8.24
C PRO A 403 -15.19 -14.80 8.04
N ARG A 404 -14.07 -14.26 7.58
CA ARG A 404 -12.80 -14.99 7.46
C ARG A 404 -12.21 -15.24 8.83
N ASN A 405 -11.45 -16.32 8.99
CA ASN A 405 -10.69 -16.59 10.23
C ASN A 405 -9.21 -16.69 9.90
N ILE A 406 -8.43 -15.76 10.45
CA ILE A 406 -6.98 -15.68 10.29
C ILE A 406 -6.31 -16.49 11.38
N SER A 407 -5.29 -17.27 11.02
CA SER A 407 -4.42 -18.00 11.95
C SER A 407 -2.98 -17.89 11.48
N THR A 408 -2.06 -17.57 12.41
CA THR A 408 -0.62 -17.48 12.12
C THR A 408 0.22 -18.09 13.24
N TRP A 409 1.39 -18.59 12.86
CA TRP A 409 2.45 -19.03 13.75
C TRP A 409 3.78 -18.47 13.23
N LEU A 410 4.55 -17.83 14.11
CA LEU A 410 5.84 -17.22 13.80
C LEU A 410 6.89 -17.78 14.78
N SER A 411 7.98 -18.31 14.24
CA SER A 411 9.23 -18.61 14.94
C SER A 411 10.34 -17.67 14.45
N GLU A 412 11.52 -17.72 15.08
CA GLU A 412 12.68 -16.85 14.77
C GLU A 412 13.09 -16.84 13.28
N ASN A 413 12.89 -17.96 12.57
CA ASN A 413 13.37 -18.14 11.19
C ASN A 413 12.31 -18.72 10.23
N LEU A 414 11.07 -18.96 10.68
CA LEU A 414 9.96 -19.45 9.85
C LEU A 414 8.63 -18.85 10.32
N THR A 415 7.87 -18.25 9.41
CA THR A 415 6.49 -17.78 9.62
C THR A 415 5.52 -18.56 8.74
N ILE A 416 4.32 -18.80 9.25
CA ILE A 416 3.19 -19.39 8.54
C ILE A 416 1.96 -18.55 8.88
N GLY A 417 1.21 -18.12 7.88
CA GLY A 417 -0.03 -17.39 8.09
C GLY A 417 -1.04 -17.66 7.00
N ALA A 418 -2.27 -17.97 7.39
CA ALA A 418 -3.35 -18.29 6.48
C ALA A 418 -4.71 -17.82 7.01
N GLU A 419 -5.69 -17.72 6.11
CA GLU A 419 -7.09 -17.46 6.45
C GLU A 419 -8.03 -18.47 5.82
N SER A 420 -9.09 -18.85 6.55
CA SER A 420 -10.24 -19.52 5.95
C SER A 420 -11.22 -18.49 5.40
N PHE A 421 -11.79 -18.78 4.23
CA PHE A 421 -12.73 -17.89 3.56
C PHE A 421 -13.82 -18.64 2.80
N LYS A 422 -14.93 -17.94 2.55
CA LYS A 422 -15.95 -18.33 1.59
C LYS A 422 -16.49 -17.08 0.92
N GLU A 423 -16.11 -16.91 -0.34
CA GLU A 423 -16.34 -15.73 -1.15
C GLU A 423 -17.37 -16.03 -2.26
N ASN A 424 -17.83 -14.98 -2.94
CA ASN A 424 -18.69 -15.08 -4.13
C ASN A 424 -17.91 -15.02 -5.46
N VAL A 425 -16.59 -14.82 -5.40
CA VAL A 425 -15.69 -14.64 -6.55
C VAL A 425 -14.28 -15.12 -6.20
N VAL A 426 -13.51 -15.59 -7.18
CA VAL A 426 -12.12 -16.03 -6.98
C VAL A 426 -11.18 -14.81 -6.94
N GLY A 427 -10.21 -14.81 -6.02
CA GLY A 427 -9.34 -13.66 -5.78
C GLY A 427 -9.95 -12.61 -4.85
N GLY A 428 -11.09 -12.93 -4.23
CA GLY A 428 -11.76 -12.12 -3.23
C GLY A 428 -12.18 -10.73 -3.69
N PRO A 429 -12.30 -9.76 -2.75
CA PRO A 429 -12.71 -8.39 -3.02
C PRO A 429 -11.84 -7.63 -4.03
N SER A 430 -10.60 -8.08 -4.22
CA SER A 430 -9.71 -7.53 -5.24
C SER A 430 -10.11 -7.95 -6.67
N ILE A 431 -10.86 -9.06 -6.80
CA ILE A 431 -11.15 -9.79 -8.04
C ILE A 431 -9.83 -10.12 -8.80
N ASN A 432 -8.76 -10.35 -8.05
CA ASN A 432 -7.41 -10.47 -8.57
C ASN A 432 -6.55 -11.43 -7.72
N GLN A 433 -6.52 -12.69 -8.18
CA GLN A 433 -5.70 -13.79 -7.64
C GLN A 433 -4.22 -13.45 -7.51
N ALA A 434 -3.68 -12.60 -8.39
CA ALA A 434 -2.28 -12.19 -8.35
C ALA A 434 -1.98 -11.15 -7.25
N SER A 435 -3.01 -10.67 -6.53
CA SER A 435 -2.86 -9.81 -5.36
C SER A 435 -3.38 -10.41 -4.06
N PHE A 436 -4.27 -11.40 -4.10
CA PHE A 436 -4.83 -12.08 -2.92
C PHE A 436 -3.96 -13.27 -2.50
N ASN A 437 -3.45 -13.27 -1.26
CA ASN A 437 -2.49 -14.25 -0.76
C ASN A 437 -3.00 -14.88 0.56
N PRO A 438 -4.01 -15.77 0.50
CA PRO A 438 -4.73 -16.28 1.68
C PRO A 438 -3.96 -17.34 2.47
N ALA A 439 -2.83 -17.82 1.96
CA ALA A 439 -1.92 -18.69 2.71
C ALA A 439 -0.47 -18.40 2.27
N VAL A 440 0.40 -18.14 3.26
CA VAL A 440 1.79 -17.74 3.06
C VAL A 440 2.69 -18.41 4.10
N VAL A 441 3.86 -18.86 3.64
CA VAL A 441 4.99 -19.28 4.46
C VAL A 441 6.17 -18.38 4.10
N GLN A 442 6.96 -17.92 5.07
CA GLN A 442 8.19 -17.18 4.83
C GLN A 442 9.32 -17.69 5.74
N TRP A 443 10.56 -17.67 5.26
CA TRP A 443 11.72 -18.07 6.06
C TRP A 443 12.99 -17.33 5.66
N ASP A 444 13.95 -17.25 6.58
CA ASP A 444 15.29 -16.79 6.26
C ASP A 444 16.14 -17.97 5.75
N THR A 445 16.75 -17.83 4.57
CA THR A 445 17.71 -18.81 4.04
C THR A 445 19.14 -18.59 4.54
N GLY A 446 19.35 -17.62 5.43
CA GLY A 446 20.66 -17.06 5.81
C GLY A 446 21.31 -16.25 4.67
N ALA A 447 20.52 -15.78 3.70
CA ALA A 447 21.01 -14.99 2.55
C ALA A 447 19.93 -14.11 1.91
N GLU A 448 18.69 -14.58 1.90
CA GLU A 448 17.51 -13.88 1.40
C GLU A 448 16.26 -14.37 2.14
N ILE A 449 15.21 -13.55 2.19
CA ILE A 449 13.91 -13.97 2.71
C ILE A 449 13.14 -14.65 1.59
N ALA A 450 12.85 -15.93 1.77
CA ALA A 450 12.13 -16.74 0.81
C ALA A 450 10.67 -16.94 1.24
N PHE A 451 9.82 -17.33 0.28
CA PHE A 451 8.39 -17.45 0.49
C PHE A 451 7.79 -18.63 -0.31
N ILE A 452 6.67 -19.14 0.22
CA ILE A 452 5.69 -19.98 -0.48
C ILE A 452 4.35 -19.30 -0.30
N SER A 453 3.58 -19.07 -1.36
CA SER A 453 2.19 -18.57 -1.25
C SER A 453 1.24 -19.38 -2.11
N LEU A 454 0.03 -19.63 -1.60
CA LEU A 454 -1.04 -20.26 -2.37
C LEU A 454 -1.60 -19.26 -3.39
N TYR A 455 -1.53 -19.61 -4.67
CA TYR A 455 -2.28 -18.91 -5.72
C TYR A 455 -3.75 -19.39 -5.66
N PRO A 456 -4.71 -18.53 -5.28
CA PRO A 456 -6.07 -18.97 -4.98
C PRO A 456 -6.85 -19.27 -6.26
N THR A 457 -7.35 -20.50 -6.41
CA THR A 457 -8.13 -20.96 -7.57
C THR A 457 -9.61 -21.22 -7.25
N GLU A 458 -9.97 -21.26 -5.97
CA GLU A 458 -11.28 -21.64 -5.46
C GLU A 458 -11.92 -20.51 -4.65
N MET A 459 -13.26 -20.47 -4.59
CA MET A 459 -14.01 -19.48 -3.83
C MET A 459 -14.19 -19.83 -2.34
N SER A 460 -13.59 -20.93 -1.86
CA SER A 460 -13.61 -21.27 -0.45
C SER A 460 -12.41 -22.12 -0.06
N LEU A 461 -11.80 -21.77 1.06
CA LEU A 461 -10.63 -22.41 1.63
C LEU A 461 -10.85 -22.57 3.14
N ASP A 462 -10.62 -23.78 3.64
CA ASP A 462 -10.43 -24.06 5.07
C ASP A 462 -8.93 -24.25 5.33
N VAL A 463 -8.45 -23.75 6.48
CA VAL A 463 -7.03 -23.75 6.85
C VAL A 463 -6.80 -24.24 8.27
N GLU A 464 -5.68 -24.92 8.49
CA GLU A 464 -5.14 -25.22 9.82
C GLU A 464 -3.66 -24.83 9.84
N VAL A 465 -3.29 -23.87 10.70
CA VAL A 465 -1.91 -23.46 10.94
C VAL A 465 -1.46 -23.99 12.29
N ALA A 466 -0.36 -24.73 12.28
CA ALA A 466 0.29 -25.28 13.47
C ALA A 466 1.81 -25.08 13.38
N PRO A 467 2.58 -25.26 14.47
CA PRO A 467 4.03 -25.13 14.42
C PRO A 467 4.63 -26.01 13.32
N ASN A 468 5.38 -25.39 12.40
CA ASN A 468 5.99 -26.04 11.25
C ASN A 468 5.02 -26.75 10.28
N LYS A 469 3.72 -26.41 10.27
CA LYS A 469 2.74 -27.10 9.43
C LYS A 469 1.62 -26.18 8.92
N LEU A 470 1.32 -26.30 7.63
CA LEU A 470 0.18 -25.66 6.98
C LEU A 470 -0.70 -26.72 6.33
N SER A 471 -1.98 -26.78 6.73
CA SER A 471 -2.98 -27.65 6.09
C SER A 471 -4.03 -26.81 5.40
N LEU A 472 -4.39 -27.17 4.17
CA LEU A 472 -5.32 -26.45 3.31
C LEU A 472 -6.37 -27.42 2.77
N SER A 473 -7.62 -26.99 2.64
CA SER A 473 -8.71 -27.78 2.06
C SER A 473 -9.70 -26.89 1.31
N TYR A 474 -10.28 -27.38 0.22
CA TYR A 474 -11.28 -26.65 -0.57
C TYR A 474 -12.68 -27.23 -0.34
N PRO A 475 -13.53 -26.65 0.54
CA PRO A 475 -14.81 -27.27 0.93
C PRO A 475 -15.80 -27.47 -0.22
N ASN A 476 -15.73 -26.60 -1.24
CA ASN A 476 -16.53 -26.68 -2.46
C ASN A 476 -15.72 -27.20 -3.67
N GLY A 477 -14.49 -27.66 -3.45
CA GLY A 477 -13.61 -28.15 -4.51
C GLY A 477 -14.07 -29.48 -5.10
N THR A 478 -13.50 -29.83 -6.25
CA THR A 478 -13.87 -31.00 -7.06
C THR A 478 -12.63 -31.79 -7.50
N ALA A 479 -12.80 -32.83 -8.31
CA ALA A 479 -11.67 -33.52 -8.96
C ALA A 479 -10.89 -32.62 -9.94
N ASP A 480 -11.47 -31.50 -10.40
CA ASP A 480 -10.82 -30.54 -11.29
C ASP A 480 -10.06 -29.43 -10.52
N SER A 481 -10.19 -29.37 -9.19
CA SER A 481 -9.46 -28.41 -8.35
C SER A 481 -7.95 -28.64 -8.40
N ILE A 482 -7.18 -27.57 -8.24
CA ILE A 482 -5.71 -27.60 -8.20
C ILE A 482 -5.17 -26.74 -7.07
N PHE A 483 -4.06 -27.15 -6.46
CA PHE A 483 -3.29 -26.32 -5.53
C PHE A 483 -2.03 -25.84 -6.25
N THR A 484 -1.87 -24.54 -6.44
CA THR A 484 -0.66 -23.94 -7.02
C THR A 484 0.06 -23.10 -5.98
N PHE A 485 1.34 -23.40 -5.76
CA PHE A 485 2.20 -22.64 -4.87
C PHE A 485 3.21 -21.81 -5.64
N VAL A 486 3.18 -20.49 -5.40
CA VAL A 486 4.16 -19.49 -5.83
C VAL A 486 5.35 -19.57 -4.87
N VAL A 487 6.51 -20.02 -5.33
CA VAL A 487 7.72 -20.24 -4.51
C VAL A 487 8.84 -19.31 -4.98
N GLY A 488 9.46 -18.58 -4.04
CA GLY A 488 10.50 -17.60 -4.35
C GLY A 488 11.71 -18.16 -5.12
N THR A 489 12.41 -17.27 -5.83
CA THR A 489 13.74 -17.55 -6.42
C THR A 489 14.82 -17.69 -5.35
N PHE A 490 15.90 -18.42 -5.63
CA PHE A 490 17.08 -18.49 -4.75
C PHE A 490 18.36 -18.09 -5.49
N ILE A 491 19.09 -17.10 -4.99
CA ILE A 491 20.35 -16.60 -5.58
C ILE A 491 21.40 -17.72 -5.68
N LYS A 492 21.50 -18.57 -4.65
CA LYS A 492 22.46 -19.70 -4.61
C LYS A 492 22.03 -20.88 -5.47
N LYS A 493 20.75 -20.94 -5.88
CA LYS A 493 20.18 -22.05 -6.65
C LYS A 493 19.06 -21.54 -7.59
N PRO A 494 19.39 -20.77 -8.65
CA PRO A 494 18.37 -20.11 -9.46
C PRO A 494 17.46 -21.09 -10.22
N THR A 495 18.02 -22.22 -10.64
CA THR A 495 17.27 -23.31 -11.29
C THR A 495 16.86 -24.37 -10.29
N ILE A 496 15.55 -24.46 -10.05
CA ILE A 496 14.90 -25.51 -9.25
C ILE A 496 14.44 -26.62 -10.21
N THR A 497 14.59 -27.88 -9.79
CA THR A 497 14.04 -29.06 -10.50
C THR A 497 13.06 -29.85 -9.64
N SER A 498 13.08 -29.67 -8.32
CA SER A 498 12.18 -30.28 -7.35
C SER A 498 12.23 -29.53 -6.01
N TRP A 499 11.35 -29.88 -5.06
CA TRP A 499 11.43 -29.40 -3.67
C TRP A 499 12.80 -29.60 -3.00
N ALA A 500 13.60 -30.59 -3.40
CA ALA A 500 14.94 -30.83 -2.86
C ALA A 500 15.97 -29.75 -3.26
N ASP A 501 15.64 -28.87 -4.21
CA ASP A 501 16.47 -27.72 -4.60
C ASP A 501 16.10 -26.43 -3.83
N VAL A 502 14.99 -26.40 -3.09
CA VAL A 502 14.58 -25.25 -2.25
C VAL A 502 15.62 -25.03 -1.15
N GLN A 503 16.01 -23.77 -0.94
CA GLN A 503 17.10 -23.43 0.00
C GLN A 503 16.56 -23.13 1.39
N GLY A 504 17.21 -23.64 2.45
CA GLY A 504 16.89 -23.36 3.85
C GLY A 504 15.63 -24.03 4.40
N LEU A 505 14.83 -24.69 3.56
CA LEU A 505 13.56 -25.30 3.96
C LEU A 505 13.34 -26.63 3.23
N SER A 506 13.11 -27.70 4.00
CA SER A 506 12.55 -28.96 3.51
C SER A 506 11.03 -28.90 3.60
N VAL A 507 10.36 -29.20 2.49
CA VAL A 507 8.89 -29.25 2.40
C VAL A 507 8.47 -30.69 2.07
N ASN A 508 7.74 -31.32 3.00
CA ASN A 508 7.07 -32.60 2.77
C ASN A 508 5.59 -32.35 2.46
N VAL A 509 5.14 -32.82 1.30
CA VAL A 509 3.76 -32.61 0.85
C VAL A 509 2.96 -33.89 1.02
N SER A 510 1.81 -33.78 1.68
CA SER A 510 0.83 -34.87 1.83
C SER A 510 -0.60 -34.35 1.64
N GLY A 511 -1.61 -35.21 1.77
CA GLY A 511 -3.02 -34.88 1.51
C GLY A 511 -3.67 -35.93 0.62
N ASN A 512 -4.61 -35.51 -0.23
CA ASN A 512 -5.26 -36.37 -1.23
C ASN A 512 -4.97 -35.97 -2.69
N VAL A 513 -4.07 -35.01 -2.89
CA VAL A 513 -3.47 -34.68 -4.19
C VAL A 513 -2.57 -35.81 -4.73
N ASN A 514 -2.30 -35.78 -6.03
CA ASN A 514 -1.26 -36.63 -6.64
C ASN A 514 0.13 -36.25 -6.09
N GLU A 515 0.99 -37.24 -5.81
CA GLU A 515 2.38 -37.01 -5.35
C GLU A 515 3.24 -36.24 -6.38
N THR A 516 2.90 -36.36 -7.66
CA THR A 516 3.55 -35.66 -8.78
C THR A 516 2.92 -34.30 -9.06
N TYR A 517 3.75 -33.29 -9.24
CA TYR A 517 3.37 -31.91 -9.54
C TYR A 517 3.92 -31.43 -10.89
N ALA A 518 3.28 -30.42 -11.47
CA ALA A 518 3.87 -29.63 -12.53
C ALA A 518 4.77 -28.55 -11.93
N LEU A 519 5.91 -28.30 -12.58
CA LEU A 519 6.86 -27.23 -12.21
C LEU A 519 6.98 -26.25 -13.40
N SER A 520 6.84 -24.96 -13.13
CA SER A 520 7.11 -23.91 -14.13
C SER A 520 7.86 -22.72 -13.52
N PHE A 521 8.60 -22.00 -14.36
CA PHE A 521 9.25 -20.74 -13.98
C PHE A 521 8.45 -19.56 -14.55
N ALA A 522 8.18 -18.59 -13.68
CA ALA A 522 7.60 -17.30 -13.98
C ALA A 522 8.72 -16.26 -14.07
N GLY A 523 9.23 -16.02 -15.27
CA GLY A 523 10.40 -15.17 -15.51
C GLY A 523 10.13 -14.02 -16.46
N SER A 524 10.65 -12.84 -16.12
CA SER A 524 10.55 -11.60 -16.89
C SER A 524 11.21 -11.71 -18.26
N MET A 525 12.31 -12.46 -18.34
CA MET A 525 13.10 -12.68 -19.56
C MET A 525 12.79 -14.03 -20.24
N GLY A 526 11.69 -14.68 -19.84
CA GLY A 526 11.25 -15.97 -20.35
C GLY A 526 10.96 -17.00 -19.26
N GLY A 527 10.23 -18.03 -19.64
CA GLY A 527 9.69 -19.04 -18.73
C GLY A 527 8.51 -19.74 -19.40
N THR A 528 7.83 -20.62 -18.67
CA THR A 528 6.55 -21.22 -19.12
C THR A 528 5.35 -20.63 -18.38
N SER A 529 5.60 -19.65 -17.50
CA SER A 529 4.63 -18.82 -16.79
C SER A 529 5.10 -17.35 -16.84
N SER A 530 4.21 -16.41 -16.54
CA SER A 530 4.54 -14.99 -16.42
C SER A 530 4.76 -14.59 -14.96
N PRO A 531 5.65 -13.61 -14.67
CA PRO A 531 5.72 -12.97 -13.36
C PRO A 531 4.37 -12.44 -12.87
N ILE A 532 4.24 -12.34 -11.56
CA ILE A 532 3.16 -11.60 -10.89
C ILE A 532 3.77 -10.26 -10.54
N ARG A 533 3.30 -9.19 -11.19
CA ARG A 533 3.91 -7.87 -11.13
C ARG A 533 5.37 -7.98 -11.61
N ASP A 534 6.33 -7.57 -10.80
CA ASP A 534 7.77 -7.65 -11.05
C ASP A 534 8.49 -8.75 -10.23
N PHE A 535 7.75 -9.67 -9.62
CA PHE A 535 8.32 -10.82 -8.89
C PHE A 535 8.41 -12.07 -9.78
N GLU A 536 9.64 -12.57 -9.96
CA GLU A 536 9.92 -13.89 -10.53
C GLU A 536 9.79 -15.00 -9.46
N PHE A 537 9.34 -16.18 -9.87
CA PHE A 537 9.10 -17.32 -8.96
C PHE A 537 8.99 -18.66 -9.70
N TRP A 538 8.94 -19.74 -8.92
CA TRP A 538 8.66 -21.11 -9.36
C TRP A 538 7.26 -21.52 -8.92
N ASN A 539 6.45 -22.02 -9.85
CA ASN A 539 5.13 -22.58 -9.55
C ASN A 539 5.22 -24.09 -9.34
N PHE A 540 4.71 -24.57 -8.21
CA PHE A 540 4.47 -25.98 -7.94
C PHE A 540 2.95 -26.23 -7.98
N THR A 541 2.45 -26.89 -9.02
CA THR A 541 1.02 -27.15 -9.21
C THR A 541 0.69 -28.63 -9.01
N TYR A 542 -0.16 -28.89 -8.02
CA TYR A 542 -0.69 -30.20 -7.66
C TYR A 542 -2.12 -30.36 -8.20
N THR A 543 -2.43 -31.55 -8.70
CA THR A 543 -3.75 -31.96 -9.21
C THR A 543 -4.31 -33.10 -8.36
N LEU A 544 -5.63 -33.32 -8.43
CA LEU A 544 -6.28 -34.44 -7.76
C LEU A 544 -6.24 -35.72 -8.62
N PRO A 545 -6.38 -36.91 -8.02
CA PRO A 545 -6.55 -38.16 -8.76
C PRO A 545 -7.78 -38.12 -9.69
N GLN A 546 -7.69 -38.79 -10.84
CA GLN A 546 -8.81 -38.84 -11.78
C GLN A 546 -10.05 -39.49 -11.15
N GLY A 547 -11.17 -38.77 -11.14
CA GLY A 547 -12.43 -39.25 -10.54
C GLY A 547 -12.43 -39.21 -9.00
N PHE A 548 -11.59 -38.35 -8.40
CA PHE A 548 -11.58 -38.11 -6.96
C PHE A 548 -12.97 -37.69 -6.42
N GLU A 549 -13.39 -38.31 -5.31
CA GLU A 549 -14.58 -37.95 -4.55
C GLU A 549 -14.17 -37.57 -3.12
N GLY A 550 -14.64 -36.42 -2.64
CA GLY A 550 -14.33 -35.88 -1.31
C GLY A 550 -13.94 -34.40 -1.36
N THR A 551 -13.43 -33.89 -0.24
CA THR A 551 -12.89 -32.52 -0.14
C THR A 551 -11.41 -32.52 -0.54
N PRO A 552 -11.00 -31.80 -1.60
CA PRO A 552 -9.58 -31.66 -1.95
C PRO A 552 -8.78 -31.07 -0.80
N SER A 553 -7.63 -31.68 -0.47
CA SER A 553 -6.78 -31.24 0.63
C SER A 553 -5.29 -31.49 0.37
N ILE A 554 -4.48 -30.57 0.89
CA ILE A 554 -3.02 -30.61 0.82
C ILE A 554 -2.43 -30.12 2.14
N VAL A 555 -1.31 -30.70 2.52
CA VAL A 555 -0.60 -30.44 3.78
C VAL A 555 0.87 -30.25 3.45
N LEU A 556 1.45 -29.15 3.95
CA LEU A 556 2.87 -28.87 3.92
C LEU A 556 3.42 -29.05 5.34
N ASP A 557 4.18 -30.11 5.58
CA ASP A 557 5.05 -30.22 6.75
C ASP A 557 6.40 -29.57 6.40
N LEU A 558 6.84 -28.63 7.24
CA LEU A 558 7.95 -27.72 6.97
C LEU A 558 9.08 -28.02 7.96
N ASN A 559 10.34 -27.99 7.50
CA ASN A 559 11.48 -28.14 8.41
C ASN A 559 12.66 -27.29 7.92
N LEU A 560 13.15 -26.40 8.78
CA LEU A 560 14.35 -25.60 8.53
C LEU A 560 15.59 -26.52 8.42
N LEU A 561 16.57 -26.12 7.59
CA LEU A 561 17.74 -26.93 7.21
C LEU A 561 19.08 -26.40 7.74
#